data_AF-A0A2M8PNX9-F1
#
_entry.id   AF-A0A2M8PNX9-F1
#
_cell.length_a   1.000
_cell.length_b   1.000
_cell.length_c   1.000
_cell.angle_alpha   90.00
_cell.angle_beta   90.00
_cell.angle_gamma   90.00
#
_symmetry.space_group_name_H-M   'P 1'
#
loop_
_entity.id
_entity.type
_entity.pdbx_description
1 polymer ?
#
loop_
_entity_poly.entity_id
_entity_poly.type
_entity_poly.pdbx_seq_one_letter_code
_entity_poly.pdbx_strand_id
1 'polypeptide(L)'
;MTQTPLYSLSICARATLDMHSLNNEGGEGNQIQTRMVNVVDQDGEMHNVNAISGDMYKHIQAEHLFHIAQDSGNLPLSAGAAEFNANRVNADADFISRTQDLSDADTLNEMLRICTVSDIEG
;
A
#
# COMPACT_ATOMS: atom_id res chain seq x y z
N MET A 1 -12.51 1.28 -32.40
CA MET A 1 -12.10 0.23 -31.44
C MET A 1 -12.97 0.38 -30.21
N THR A 2 -13.82 -0.59 -29.89
CA THR A 2 -14.59 -0.61 -28.64
C THR A 2 -13.66 -1.05 -27.52
N GLN A 3 -13.37 -0.18 -26.54
CA GLN A 3 -12.62 -0.56 -25.35
C GLN A 3 -13.45 -1.57 -24.54
N THR A 4 -12.85 -2.72 -24.23
CA THR A 4 -13.43 -3.66 -23.28
C THR A 4 -13.23 -3.10 -21.88
N PRO A 5 -14.30 -2.94 -21.07
CA PRO A 5 -14.16 -2.46 -19.70
C PRO A 5 -13.39 -3.51 -18.87
N LEU A 6 -12.31 -3.09 -18.23
CA LEU A 6 -11.53 -3.90 -17.29
C LEU A 6 -12.16 -3.79 -15.90
N TYR A 7 -12.71 -4.89 -15.40
CA TYR A 7 -13.31 -4.94 -14.06
C TYR A 7 -12.29 -5.30 -12.97
N SER A 8 -11.34 -6.18 -13.26
CA SER A 8 -10.34 -6.65 -12.31
C SER A 8 -9.07 -7.09 -13.05
N LEU A 9 -7.92 -6.88 -12.41
CA LEU A 9 -6.61 -7.29 -12.90
C LEU A 9 -5.88 -8.07 -11.79
N SER A 10 -5.39 -9.26 -12.12
CA SER A 10 -4.59 -10.09 -11.21
C SER A 10 -3.26 -10.43 -11.87
N ILE A 11 -2.16 -10.32 -11.12
CA ILE A 11 -0.80 -10.58 -11.60
C ILE A 11 -0.18 -11.68 -10.74
N CYS A 12 0.41 -12.68 -11.38
CA CYS A 12 1.28 -13.68 -10.76
C CYS A 12 2.63 -13.64 -11.45
N ALA A 13 3.70 -13.47 -10.67
CA ALA A 13 5.04 -13.28 -11.20
C ALA A 13 6.06 -14.09 -10.39
N ARG A 14 7.16 -14.44 -11.04
CA ARG A 14 8.36 -14.98 -10.40
C ARG A 14 9.51 -14.02 -10.61
N ALA A 15 10.07 -13.52 -9.52
CA ALA A 15 11.23 -12.64 -9.54
C ALA A 15 12.48 -13.37 -9.03
N THR A 16 13.65 -12.95 -9.51
CA THR A 16 14.94 -13.31 -8.92
C THR A 16 15.39 -12.13 -8.08
N LEU A 17 15.69 -12.40 -6.81
CA LEU A 17 16.10 -11.39 -5.84
C LEU A 17 17.55 -11.63 -5.44
N ASP A 18 18.29 -10.54 -5.23
CA ASP A 18 19.59 -10.60 -4.59
C ASP A 18 19.39 -10.84 -3.09
N MET A 19 19.86 -12.00 -2.60
CA MET A 19 19.74 -12.37 -1.19
C MET A 19 20.54 -11.45 -0.27
N HIS A 20 21.62 -10.85 -0.76
CA HIS A 20 22.37 -9.87 0.01
C HIS A 20 21.52 -8.61 0.25
N SER A 21 20.80 -8.16 -0.78
CA SER A 21 19.89 -7.01 -0.68
C SER A 21 18.67 -7.31 0.17
N LEU A 22 18.05 -8.49 0.00
CA LEU A 22 16.86 -8.89 0.78
C LEU A 22 17.16 -9.00 2.27
N ASN A 23 18.32 -9.56 2.62
CA ASN A 23 18.75 -9.67 4.01
C ASN A 23 19.20 -8.33 4.62
N ASN A 24 19.21 -7.26 3.81
CA ASN A 24 19.70 -5.94 4.18
C ASN A 24 18.68 -4.82 3.86
N GLU A 25 17.41 -5.18 3.66
CA GLU A 25 16.30 -4.23 3.55
C GLU A 25 16.14 -3.48 4.89
N GLY A 26 16.83 -2.35 5.04
CA GLY A 26 16.62 -1.36 6.10
C GLY A 26 17.29 -1.65 7.45
N GLY A 27 18.62 -1.58 7.52
CA GLY A 27 19.37 -1.51 8.78
C GLY A 27 19.50 -0.10 9.34
N GLU A 28 18.43 0.50 9.83
CA GLU A 28 18.52 1.63 10.76
C GLU A 28 18.49 1.07 12.20
N GLY A 29 19.67 0.82 12.78
CA GLY A 29 19.80 0.42 14.19
C GLY A 29 19.73 -1.08 14.48
N ASN A 30 20.84 -1.80 14.27
CA ASN A 30 21.25 -3.09 14.86
C ASN A 30 20.23 -4.26 15.01
N GLN A 31 19.06 -4.23 14.39
CA GLN A 31 18.15 -5.37 14.25
C GLN A 31 17.41 -5.27 12.91
N ILE A 32 17.83 -6.07 11.93
CA ILE A 32 17.04 -6.38 10.74
C ILE A 32 16.59 -7.82 10.92
N GLN A 33 15.35 -8.04 11.36
CA GLN A 33 14.76 -9.36 11.20
C GLN A 33 14.01 -9.34 9.88
N THR A 34 14.59 -9.97 8.85
CA THR A 34 13.87 -10.28 7.62
C THR A 34 12.58 -11.00 7.99
N ARG A 35 11.46 -10.66 7.33
CA ARG A 35 10.20 -11.35 7.59
C ARG A 35 10.37 -12.81 7.16
N MET A 36 10.32 -13.73 8.13
CA MET A 36 10.40 -15.17 7.87
C MET A 36 9.01 -15.78 7.81
N VAL A 37 8.82 -16.75 6.94
CA VAL A 37 7.60 -17.57 6.89
C VAL A 37 7.97 -19.04 6.97
N ASN A 38 7.04 -19.83 7.51
CA ASN A 38 7.15 -21.28 7.51
C ASN A 38 6.46 -21.83 6.26
N VAL A 39 7.18 -22.64 5.49
CA VAL A 39 6.67 -23.35 4.31
C VAL A 39 6.72 -24.84 4.60
N VAL A 40 5.65 -25.56 4.26
CA VAL A 40 5.62 -27.03 4.33
C VAL A 40 5.96 -27.56 2.94
N ASP A 41 6.94 -28.45 2.87
CA ASP A 41 7.35 -29.08 1.61
C ASP A 41 6.47 -30.29 1.22
N GLN A 42 6.90 -31.03 0.20
CA GLN A 42 6.15 -32.18 -0.33
C GLN A 42 6.21 -33.40 0.59
N ASP A 43 7.22 -33.48 1.45
CA ASP A 43 7.42 -34.56 2.42
C ASP A 43 6.76 -34.26 3.77
N GLY A 44 6.20 -33.05 3.93
CA GLY A 44 5.52 -32.58 5.13
C GLY A 44 6.47 -31.92 6.13
N GLU A 45 7.71 -31.62 5.75
CA GLU A 45 8.68 -30.95 6.60
C GLU A 45 8.50 -29.42 6.55
N MET A 46 8.72 -28.76 7.70
CA MET A 46 8.59 -27.32 7.83
C MET A 46 9.94 -26.62 7.65
N HIS A 47 9.99 -25.67 6.73
CA HIS A 47 11.16 -24.85 6.44
C HIS A 47 10.89 -23.40 6.78
N ASN A 48 11.84 -22.75 7.46
CA ASN A 48 11.79 -21.33 7.74
C ASN A 48 12.60 -20.57 6.68
N VAL A 49 11.94 -19.71 5.89
CA VAL A 49 12.55 -19.03 4.74
C VAL A 49 12.28 -17.53 4.76
N ASN A 50 13.19 -16.75 4.14
CA ASN A 50 13.03 -15.31 3.95
C ASN A 50 11.82 -15.03 3.04
N ALA A 51 11.07 -13.98 3.38
CA ALA A 51 9.94 -13.50 2.61
C ALA A 51 9.85 -11.97 2.63
N ILE A 52 9.19 -11.42 1.61
CA ILE A 52 8.77 -10.02 1.55
C ILE A 52 7.29 -9.99 1.91
N SER A 53 6.89 -9.11 2.83
CA SER A 53 5.48 -8.99 3.22
C SER A 53 4.64 -8.37 2.11
N GLY A 54 3.34 -8.71 2.10
CA GLY A 54 2.36 -7.98 1.29
C GLY A 54 2.31 -6.49 1.62
N ASP A 55 2.50 -6.12 2.90
CA ASP A 55 2.56 -4.71 3.33
C ASP A 55 3.71 -3.94 2.64
N MET A 56 4.86 -4.59 2.42
CA MET A 56 5.99 -3.96 1.74
C MET A 56 5.66 -3.70 0.27
N TYR A 57 5.08 -4.69 -0.41
CA TYR A 57 4.61 -4.49 -1.78
C TYR A 57 3.53 -3.41 -1.88
N LYS A 58 2.61 -3.35 -0.90
CA LYS A 58 1.61 -2.29 -0.79
C LYS A 58 2.25 -0.93 -0.57
N HIS A 59 3.29 -0.84 0.28
CA HIS A 59 4.01 0.40 0.51
C HIS A 59 4.72 0.92 -0.76
N ILE A 60 5.44 0.05 -1.46
CA ILE A 60 6.12 0.38 -2.73
C ILE A 60 5.12 0.87 -3.77
N GLN A 61 3.99 0.17 -3.91
CA GLN A 61 2.96 0.58 -4.86
C GLN A 61 2.28 1.89 -4.43
N ALA A 62 2.03 2.10 -3.14
CA ALA A 62 1.42 3.32 -2.62
C ALA A 62 2.33 4.55 -2.78
N GLU A 63 3.65 4.37 -2.61
CA GLU A 63 4.66 5.40 -2.90
C GLU A 63 4.64 5.78 -4.38
N HIS A 64 4.62 4.77 -5.26
CA HIS A 64 4.52 5.03 -6.69
C HIS A 64 3.22 5.75 -7.08
N LEU A 65 2.08 5.33 -6.51
CA LEU A 65 0.79 5.99 -6.72
C LEU A 65 0.80 7.43 -6.20
N PHE A 66 1.39 7.67 -5.02
CA PHE A 66 1.55 9.00 -4.45
C PHE A 66 2.30 9.94 -5.39
N HIS A 67 3.43 9.48 -5.96
CA HIS A 67 4.18 10.26 -6.94
C HIS A 67 3.37 10.54 -8.20
N ILE A 68 2.64 9.55 -8.74
CA ILE A 68 1.75 9.76 -9.88
C ILE A 68 0.70 10.84 -9.58
N ALA A 69 0.07 10.79 -8.40
CA ALA A 69 -0.96 11.74 -8.01
C ALA A 69 -0.40 13.16 -7.81
N GLN A 70 0.79 13.27 -7.23
CA GLN A 70 1.50 14.55 -7.07
C GLN A 70 1.87 15.17 -8.42
N ASP A 71 2.38 14.36 -9.35
CA ASP A 71 2.84 14.82 -10.66
C ASP A 71 1.69 15.16 -11.62
N SER A 72 0.58 14.43 -11.54
CA SER A 72 -0.55 14.62 -12.46
C SER A 72 -1.37 15.89 -12.16
N GLY A 73 -1.40 16.31 -10.88
CA GLY A 73 -2.16 17.46 -10.40
C GLY A 73 -3.69 17.34 -10.50
N ASN A 74 -4.20 16.21 -11.01
CA ASN A 74 -5.63 15.94 -11.21
C ASN A 74 -6.16 14.78 -10.35
N LEU A 75 -5.29 14.12 -9.59
CA LEU A 75 -5.66 13.10 -8.63
C LEU A 75 -5.59 13.70 -7.22
N PRO A 76 -6.71 13.77 -6.48
CA PRO A 76 -6.76 14.44 -5.20
C PRO A 76 -5.95 13.69 -4.13
N LEU A 77 -5.25 14.43 -3.29
CA LEU A 77 -4.59 13.92 -2.09
C LEU A 77 -5.14 14.68 -0.88
N SER A 78 -5.53 13.94 0.17
CA SER A 78 -5.81 14.55 1.47
C SER A 78 -4.55 15.17 2.06
N ALA A 79 -4.69 16.04 3.06
CA ALA A 79 -3.54 16.68 3.69
C ALA A 79 -2.52 15.65 4.20
N GLY A 80 -2.97 14.59 4.86
CA GLY A 80 -2.09 13.52 5.32
C GLY A 80 -1.48 12.69 4.19
N ALA A 81 -2.24 12.40 3.12
CA ALA A 81 -1.71 11.67 1.98
C ALA A 81 -0.68 12.49 1.18
N ALA A 82 -0.82 13.82 1.14
CA ALA A 82 0.13 14.73 0.51
C ALA A 82 1.51 14.75 1.18
N GLU A 83 1.57 14.38 2.47
CA GLU A 83 2.81 14.19 3.24
C GLU A 83 3.33 12.74 3.20
N PHE A 84 2.71 11.87 2.40
CA PHE A 84 2.94 10.43 2.40
C PHE A 84 2.82 9.80 3.81
N ASN A 85 1.93 10.35 4.63
CA ASN A 85 1.68 9.86 5.98
C ASN A 85 0.91 8.54 5.94
N ALA A 86 1.36 7.53 6.69
CA ALA A 86 0.71 6.22 6.77
C ALA A 86 -0.76 6.29 7.26
N ASN A 87 -1.12 7.31 8.03
CA ASN A 87 -2.50 7.53 8.48
C ASN A 87 -3.40 8.22 7.44
N ARG A 88 -2.85 8.74 6.33
CA ARG A 88 -3.59 9.28 5.17
C ARG A 88 -4.71 10.26 5.58
N VAL A 89 -5.97 10.00 5.21
CA VAL A 89 -7.13 10.83 5.59
C VAL A 89 -7.33 10.97 7.10
N ASN A 90 -6.86 10.02 7.90
CA ASN A 90 -6.92 10.13 9.37
C ASN A 90 -5.85 11.07 9.94
N ALA A 91 -4.89 11.53 9.12
CA ALA A 91 -3.99 12.61 9.47
C ALA A 91 -4.47 13.98 8.94
N ASP A 92 -5.61 14.03 8.25
CA ASP A 92 -6.22 15.26 7.75
C ASP A 92 -7.27 15.77 8.76
N ALA A 93 -6.87 16.77 9.54
CA ALA A 93 -7.73 17.34 10.58
C ALA A 93 -9.01 17.99 10.01
N ASP A 94 -8.92 18.59 8.82
CA ASP A 94 -10.07 19.21 8.15
C ASP A 94 -11.05 18.15 7.68
N PHE A 95 -10.56 16.97 7.25
CA PHE A 95 -11.40 15.83 6.92
C PHE A 95 -12.14 15.33 8.17
N ILE A 96 -11.42 15.07 9.26
CA ILE A 96 -12.02 14.60 10.51
C ILE A 96 -13.10 15.58 11.00
N SER A 97 -12.81 16.89 10.98
CA SER A 97 -13.76 17.89 11.44
C SER A 97 -15.01 17.97 10.58
N ARG A 98 -14.91 17.86 9.25
CA ARG A 98 -16.06 18.02 8.35
C ARG A 98 -16.91 16.76 8.22
N THR A 99 -16.38 15.60 8.60
CA THR A 99 -17.10 14.32 8.52
C THR A 99 -17.62 13.80 9.86
N GLN A 100 -17.32 14.46 10.98
CA GLN A 100 -17.65 13.97 12.33
C GLN A 100 -19.14 13.62 12.55
N ASP A 101 -20.05 14.34 11.88
CA ASP A 101 -21.50 14.21 12.03
C ASP A 101 -22.15 13.47 10.85
N LEU A 102 -21.33 12.98 9.91
CA LEU A 102 -21.80 12.25 8.74
C LEU A 102 -22.06 10.78 9.08
N SER A 103 -22.89 10.13 8.26
CA SER A 103 -22.98 8.67 8.28
C SER A 103 -21.66 8.05 7.78
N ASP A 104 -21.40 6.78 8.11
CA ASP A 104 -20.25 6.05 7.57
C ASP A 104 -20.23 6.05 6.04
N ALA A 105 -21.41 5.92 5.41
CA ALA A 105 -21.54 5.93 3.95
C ALA A 105 -21.19 7.29 3.36
N ASP A 106 -21.63 8.38 3.98
CA ASP A 106 -21.32 9.75 3.52
C ASP A 106 -19.85 10.11 3.78
N THR A 107 -19.29 9.64 4.90
CA THR A 107 -17.86 9.77 5.21
C THR A 107 -17.00 9.04 4.16
N LEU A 108 -17.41 7.82 3.77
CA LEU A 108 -16.72 7.06 2.73
C LEU A 108 -16.79 7.78 1.38
N ASN A 109 -17.97 8.28 0.99
CA ASN A 109 -18.12 9.05 -0.24
C ASN A 109 -17.20 10.28 -0.27
N GLU A 110 -17.07 10.99 0.86
CA GLU A 110 -16.17 12.12 0.97
C GLU A 110 -14.69 11.69 0.89
N MET A 111 -14.31 10.57 1.53
CA MET A 111 -12.97 10.02 1.44
C MET A 111 -12.55 9.71 0.00
N LEU A 112 -13.43 9.02 -0.74
CA LEU A 112 -13.20 8.67 -2.16
C LEU A 112 -13.05 9.93 -3.03
N ARG A 113 -13.77 11.00 -2.72
CA ARG A 113 -13.70 12.26 -3.46
C ARG A 113 -12.39 13.02 -3.25
N ILE A 114 -11.77 12.89 -2.08
CA ILE A 114 -10.67 13.78 -1.64
C ILE A 114 -9.31 13.11 -1.52
N CYS A 115 -9.22 11.78 -1.65
CA CYS A 115 -7.96 11.08 -1.50
C CYS A 115 -7.86 9.83 -2.39
N THR A 116 -7.11 9.94 -3.49
CA THR A 116 -6.83 8.82 -4.41
C THR A 116 -6.09 7.67 -3.73
N VAL A 117 -5.17 7.97 -2.79
CA VAL A 117 -4.41 6.92 -2.08
C VAL A 117 -5.35 6.12 -1.17
N SER A 118 -6.27 6.77 -0.45
CA SER A 118 -7.25 6.06 0.39
C SER A 118 -8.31 5.33 -0.42
N ASP A 119 -8.69 5.86 -1.59
CA ASP A 119 -9.60 5.18 -2.53
C ASP A 119 -9.02 3.85 -3.03
N ILE A 120 -7.81 3.88 -3.59
CA ILE A 120 -7.21 2.70 -4.24
C ILE A 120 -6.68 1.71 -3.20
N GLU A 121 -6.12 2.19 -2.10
CA GLU A 121 -5.44 1.34 -1.13
C GLU A 121 -6.30 0.90 0.05
N GLY A 122 -7.40 1.61 0.35
CA GLY A 122 -8.13 1.48 1.61
C GLY A 122 -7.35 2.04 2.79
#